data_AF-A0A5D0MKS0-F1
#
_entry.id   AF-A0A5D0MKS0-F1
#
_cell.length_a   1.000
_cell.length_b   1.000
_cell.length_c   1.000
_cell.angle_alpha   90.00
_cell.angle_beta   90.00
_cell.angle_gamma   90.00
#
_symmetry.space_group_name_H-M   'P 1'
#
loop_
_entity.id
_entity.type
_entity.pdbx_description
1 polymer ?
#
loop_
_entity_poly.entity_id
_entity_poly.type
_entity_poly.pdbx_seq_one_letter_code
_entity_poly.pdbx_strand_id
1 'polypeptide(L)'
;MEILYILGSMFNKFFIAFLLCVGFVFNGFCEEKTGGFVESLGVIKANVVYVRDKPDLNARRIRTFYEGAKIIVTGEQGKWYKVKVNNVRSGYALKKDISFKDTLGGSSESSSYFDKKLSLSVKSFIDRFNFNMIESGYFQKEGIVPIFKYKQLQVEDSTVKLELIYTTEKKKERVDSDNMSNPFEKELKYFMEVVIFKLINSPYENFHIEVFSNTTGNNGSFKKYAEFSFNRKRVNFEKVKDFRGEIWNYVKTSADVSEIFTKYPAVK
;
A
#
# COMPACT_ATOMS: atom_id res chain seq x y z
N MET A 1 -45.66 -42.56 44.57
CA MET A 1 -46.22 -41.39 43.86
C MET A 1 -45.22 -41.02 42.78
N GLU A 2 -45.08 -41.80 41.70
CA GLU A 2 -46.15 -42.20 40.78
C GLU A 2 -46.93 -40.99 40.26
N ILE A 3 -46.91 -40.86 38.93
CA ILE A 3 -47.98 -40.37 38.07
C ILE A 3 -48.14 -38.84 37.98
N LEU A 4 -47.49 -38.27 36.96
CA LEU A 4 -48.23 -37.61 35.90
C LEU A 4 -47.50 -37.83 34.57
N TYR A 5 -48.00 -38.82 33.86
CA TYR A 5 -47.56 -39.35 32.58
C TYR A 5 -48.77 -39.14 31.65
N ILE A 6 -48.49 -38.87 30.36
CA ILE A 6 -49.36 -39.13 29.20
C ILE A 6 -50.48 -38.08 28.96
N LEU A 7 -50.38 -37.29 27.87
CA LEU A 7 -51.16 -37.53 26.62
C LEU A 7 -50.87 -36.50 25.52
N GLY A 8 -50.52 -37.03 24.33
CA GLY A 8 -50.46 -36.34 23.03
C GLY A 8 -49.03 -36.00 22.58
N SER A 9 -48.16 -36.92 22.15
CA SER A 9 -48.31 -37.97 21.12
C SER A 9 -48.91 -37.47 19.80
N MET A 10 -48.01 -37.24 18.84
CA MET A 10 -48.12 -37.68 17.45
C MET A 10 -49.18 -37.03 16.55
N PHE A 11 -48.75 -36.03 15.76
CA PHE A 11 -49.08 -35.95 14.33
C PHE A 11 -47.80 -35.58 13.57
N ASN A 12 -46.99 -36.56 13.18
CA ASN A 12 -47.03 -37.24 11.88
C ASN A 12 -46.66 -36.31 10.70
N LYS A 13 -45.42 -36.46 10.25
CA LYS A 13 -45.04 -36.67 8.84
C LYS A 13 -45.72 -35.76 7.81
N PHE A 14 -45.00 -34.72 7.39
CA PHE A 14 -45.00 -34.32 5.99
C PHE A 14 -43.54 -34.20 5.50
N PHE A 15 -43.16 -35.18 4.67
CA PHE A 15 -42.20 -35.09 3.55
C PHE A 15 -40.77 -34.60 3.88
N ILE A 16 -39.72 -35.42 4.00
CA ILE A 16 -39.13 -36.36 3.02
C ILE A 16 -39.15 -35.86 1.56
N ALA A 17 -37.93 -35.70 1.03
CA ALA A 17 -37.52 -35.76 -0.38
C ALA A 17 -37.78 -34.54 -1.27
N PHE A 18 -36.74 -33.74 -1.46
CA PHE A 18 -36.19 -33.59 -2.82
C PHE A 18 -34.65 -33.52 -2.75
N LEU A 19 -34.05 -34.71 -2.76
CA LEU A 19 -32.66 -34.93 -3.16
C LEU A 19 -32.63 -34.81 -4.71
N LEU A 20 -31.56 -34.17 -5.18
CA LEU A 20 -30.88 -34.39 -6.48
C LEU A 20 -31.31 -33.62 -7.72
N CYS A 21 -30.28 -32.97 -8.26
CA CYS A 21 -30.01 -32.70 -9.67
C CYS A 21 -30.94 -31.64 -10.29
N VAL A 22 -30.45 -30.60 -10.95
CA VAL A 22 -29.57 -30.63 -12.13
C VAL A 22 -28.82 -29.30 -12.20
N GLY A 23 -27.59 -29.35 -12.70
CA GLY A 23 -26.63 -28.26 -12.69
C GLY A 23 -27.12 -26.94 -13.27
N PHE A 24 -26.71 -25.86 -12.60
CA PHE A 24 -26.33 -24.64 -13.28
C PHE A 24 -24.80 -24.59 -13.30
N VAL A 25 -24.24 -25.08 -14.41
CA VAL A 25 -22.97 -24.59 -14.92
C VAL A 25 -23.16 -23.10 -15.18
N PHE A 26 -22.71 -22.26 -14.25
CA PHE A 26 -22.35 -20.87 -14.53
C PHE A 26 -21.04 -20.61 -13.80
N ASN A 27 -19.95 -21.03 -14.46
CA ASN A 27 -19.08 -20.18 -15.26
C ASN A 27 -18.13 -19.37 -14.38
N GLY A 28 -16.90 -19.89 -14.31
CA GLY A 28 -15.74 -19.15 -13.87
C GLY A 28 -15.71 -18.95 -12.37
N PHE A 29 -15.34 -20.00 -11.63
CA PHE A 29 -14.38 -19.76 -10.55
C PHE A 29 -13.13 -19.22 -11.25
N CYS A 30 -13.13 -17.91 -11.46
CA CYS A 30 -12.01 -17.19 -12.02
C CYS A 30 -10.95 -17.32 -10.94
N GLU A 31 -10.05 -18.27 -11.17
CA GLU A 31 -8.81 -18.43 -10.43
C GLU A 31 -8.23 -17.02 -10.26
N GLU A 32 -8.33 -16.47 -9.05
CA GLU A 32 -7.61 -15.27 -8.69
C GLU A 32 -6.15 -15.71 -8.67
N LYS A 33 -5.51 -15.63 -9.83
CA LYS A 33 -4.05 -15.65 -9.89
C LYS A 33 -3.61 -14.49 -9.03
N THR A 34 -3.27 -14.77 -7.79
CA THR A 34 -2.50 -13.87 -6.91
C THR A 34 -1.06 -13.83 -7.44
N GLY A 35 -0.92 -13.41 -8.69
CA GLY A 35 0.33 -13.10 -9.34
C GLY A 35 0.63 -11.63 -9.12
N GLY A 36 1.42 -11.33 -8.09
CA GLY A 36 2.28 -10.15 -7.98
C GLY A 36 1.80 -8.83 -8.60
N PHE A 37 0.61 -8.34 -8.24
CA PHE A 37 0.24 -6.98 -8.61
C PHE A 37 0.77 -6.00 -7.54
N VAL A 38 1.78 -5.23 -7.94
CA VAL A 38 2.31 -4.12 -7.16
C VAL A 38 1.32 -2.96 -7.25
N GLU A 39 0.89 -2.39 -6.13
CA GLU A 39 -0.02 -1.22 -6.14
C GLU A 39 0.51 -0.15 -7.12
N SER A 40 -0.26 0.14 -8.17
CA SER A 40 0.16 1.00 -9.29
C SER A 40 -0.77 2.20 -9.41
N LEU A 41 -0.21 3.39 -9.63
CA LEU A 41 -0.97 4.61 -9.80
C LEU A 41 -1.45 4.75 -11.25
N GLY A 42 -2.75 4.54 -11.48
CA GLY A 42 -3.40 4.78 -12.76
C GLY A 42 -3.95 6.21 -12.88
N VAL A 43 -4.15 6.66 -14.12
CA VAL A 43 -4.78 7.93 -14.50
C VAL A 43 -6.05 7.62 -15.29
N ILE A 44 -7.16 8.22 -14.91
CA ILE A 44 -8.42 8.06 -15.64
C ILE A 44 -8.33 8.74 -17.01
N LYS A 45 -8.60 8.00 -18.08
CA LYS A 45 -8.63 8.52 -19.47
C LYS A 45 -10.05 8.81 -19.96
N ALA A 46 -11.06 8.13 -19.43
CA ALA A 46 -12.44 8.39 -19.82
C ALA A 46 -13.01 9.62 -19.09
N ASN A 47 -13.89 10.37 -19.74
CA ASN A 47 -14.58 11.53 -19.15
C ASN A 47 -15.14 11.23 -17.75
N VAL A 48 -15.70 10.02 -17.58
CA VAL A 48 -16.24 9.53 -16.31
C VAL A 48 -15.94 8.04 -16.14
N VAL A 49 -15.45 7.66 -14.97
CA VAL A 49 -15.23 6.28 -14.54
C VAL A 49 -15.99 5.99 -13.26
N TYR A 50 -16.73 4.88 -13.26
CA TYR A 50 -17.45 4.39 -12.11
C TYR A 50 -16.68 3.25 -11.45
N VAL A 51 -16.29 3.44 -10.19
CA VAL A 51 -15.82 2.34 -9.37
C VAL A 51 -17.03 1.62 -8.77
N ARG A 52 -17.02 0.30 -8.86
CA ARG A 52 -18.10 -0.57 -8.41
C ARG A 52 -17.65 -1.49 -7.28
N ASP A 53 -18.58 -2.03 -6.52
CA ASP A 53 -18.25 -2.97 -5.42
C ASP A 53 -17.91 -4.39 -5.90
N LYS A 54 -18.34 -4.77 -7.10
CA LYS A 54 -18.00 -6.04 -7.77
C LYS A 54 -17.54 -5.78 -9.21
N PRO A 55 -16.76 -6.69 -9.83
CA PRO A 55 -16.32 -6.61 -11.22
C PRO A 55 -17.46 -6.94 -12.21
N ASP A 56 -18.56 -6.18 -12.12
CA ASP A 56 -19.77 -6.33 -12.92
C ASP A 56 -20.33 -4.95 -13.28
N LEU A 57 -20.78 -4.76 -14.52
CA LEU A 57 -21.37 -3.52 -15.02
C LEU A 57 -22.68 -3.16 -14.30
N ASN A 58 -23.36 -4.14 -13.72
CA ASN A 58 -24.60 -3.95 -12.96
C ASN A 58 -24.37 -3.77 -11.45
N ALA A 59 -23.14 -3.97 -10.97
CA ALA A 59 -22.81 -3.81 -9.56
C ALA A 59 -22.93 -2.37 -9.07
N ARG A 60 -23.13 -2.18 -7.77
CA ARG A 60 -23.40 -0.85 -7.20
C ARG A 60 -22.19 0.06 -7.37
N ARG A 61 -22.41 1.28 -7.84
CA ARG A 61 -21.38 2.31 -7.96
C ARG A 61 -21.03 2.83 -6.56
N ILE A 62 -19.76 2.77 -6.20
CA ILE A 62 -19.24 3.21 -4.90
C ILE A 62 -18.47 4.53 -4.97
N ARG A 63 -17.97 4.89 -6.16
CA ARG A 63 -17.29 6.17 -6.42
C ARG A 63 -17.36 6.51 -7.91
N THR A 64 -17.28 7.81 -8.20
CA THR A 64 -17.07 8.34 -9.54
C THR A 64 -15.74 9.07 -9.60
N PHE A 65 -14.97 8.84 -10.64
CA PHE A 65 -13.75 9.60 -10.98
C PHE A 65 -13.92 10.23 -12.36
N TYR A 66 -13.27 11.38 -12.57
CA TYR A 66 -13.28 12.12 -13.83
C TYR A 66 -11.92 11.98 -14.53
N GLU A 67 -11.88 12.33 -15.81
CA GLU A 67 -10.64 12.33 -16.60
C GLU A 67 -9.50 13.08 -15.87
N GLY A 68 -8.29 12.53 -15.97
CA GLY A 68 -7.10 13.06 -15.31
C GLY A 68 -7.00 12.72 -13.82
N ALA A 69 -8.07 12.24 -13.19
CA ALA A 69 -8.03 11.82 -11.79
C ALA A 69 -7.08 10.61 -11.61
N LYS A 70 -6.38 10.60 -10.48
CA LYS A 70 -5.48 9.51 -10.11
C LYS A 70 -6.24 8.44 -9.34
N ILE A 71 -6.00 7.18 -9.67
CA ILE A 71 -6.63 6.02 -9.04
C ILE A 71 -5.59 4.94 -8.73
N ILE A 72 -5.72 4.28 -7.58
CA ILE A 72 -4.78 3.23 -7.18
C ILE A 72 -5.32 1.89 -7.67
N VAL A 73 -4.57 1.21 -8.52
CA VAL A 73 -4.86 -0.16 -8.94
C VAL A 73 -4.08 -1.11 -8.02
N THR A 74 -4.77 -2.06 -7.40
CA THR A 74 -4.22 -3.03 -6.44
C THR A 74 -4.26 -4.47 -6.96
N GLY A 75 -4.83 -4.69 -8.14
CA GLY A 75 -4.97 -6.01 -8.74
C GLY A 75 -5.78 -5.95 -10.02
N GLU A 76 -5.89 -7.10 -10.67
CA GLU A 76 -6.57 -7.24 -11.95
C GLU A 76 -7.46 -8.48 -11.93
N GLN A 77 -8.66 -8.35 -12.51
CA GLN A 77 -9.61 -9.45 -12.66
C GLN A 77 -10.35 -9.32 -14.00
N GLY A 78 -9.97 -10.12 -14.99
CA GLY A 78 -10.63 -10.13 -16.31
C GLY A 78 -10.56 -8.78 -17.01
N LYS A 79 -11.70 -8.10 -17.24
CA LYS A 79 -11.75 -6.74 -17.83
C LYS A 79 -11.65 -5.60 -16.81
N TRP A 80 -11.42 -5.94 -15.54
CA TRP A 80 -11.43 -5.01 -14.42
C TRP A 80 -10.05 -4.88 -13.78
N TYR A 81 -9.84 -3.71 -13.20
CA TYR A 81 -8.84 -3.44 -12.18
C TYR A 81 -9.53 -3.40 -10.82
N LYS A 82 -8.95 -4.11 -9.85
CA LYS A 82 -9.25 -3.88 -8.43
C LYS A 82 -8.55 -2.59 -8.03
N VAL A 83 -9.28 -1.67 -7.42
CA VAL A 83 -8.81 -0.31 -7.11
C VAL A 83 -9.07 0.06 -5.66
N LYS A 84 -8.24 0.95 -5.11
CA LYS A 84 -8.46 1.58 -3.79
C LYS A 84 -9.15 2.94 -3.96
N VAL A 85 -10.24 3.12 -3.23
CA VAL A 85 -11.01 4.35 -3.10
C VAL A 85 -10.72 4.96 -1.73
N ASN A 86 -10.22 6.20 -1.71
CA ASN A 86 -9.85 6.94 -0.49
C ASN A 86 -8.96 6.13 0.48
N ASN A 87 -8.08 5.26 -0.05
CA ASN A 87 -7.18 4.40 0.72
C ASN A 87 -7.84 3.38 1.69
N VAL A 88 -9.16 3.35 1.84
CA VAL A 88 -9.87 2.50 2.83
C VAL A 88 -10.76 1.45 2.16
N ARG A 89 -11.39 1.78 1.02
CA ARG A 89 -12.37 0.89 0.39
C ARG A 89 -11.86 0.35 -0.93
N SER A 90 -11.90 -0.96 -1.12
CA SER A 90 -11.65 -1.57 -2.43
C SER A 90 -12.90 -1.50 -3.32
N GLY A 91 -12.67 -1.40 -4.63
CA GLY A 91 -13.69 -1.55 -5.65
C GLY A 91 -13.08 -1.99 -6.98
N TYR A 92 -13.87 -1.90 -8.04
CA TYR A 92 -13.52 -2.36 -9.37
C TYR A 92 -13.80 -1.29 -10.41
N ALA A 93 -12.83 -1.03 -11.29
CA ALA A 93 -12.97 -0.11 -12.42
C ALA A 93 -12.56 -0.82 -13.73
N LEU A 94 -13.13 -0.43 -14.86
CA LEU A 94 -12.81 -1.04 -16.15
C LEU A 94 -11.40 -0.67 -16.60
N LYS A 95 -10.65 -1.66 -17.08
CA LYS A 95 -9.27 -1.45 -17.55
C LYS A 95 -9.15 -0.38 -18.63
N LYS A 96 -10.05 -0.41 -19.62
CA LYS A 96 -10.03 0.50 -20.78
C LYS A 96 -10.09 1.98 -20.41
N ASP A 97 -10.58 2.29 -19.20
CA ASP A 97 -10.78 3.67 -18.76
C ASP A 97 -9.64 4.20 -17.88
N ILE A 98 -8.65 3.34 -17.57
CA ILE A 98 -7.49 3.66 -16.74
C ILE A 98 -6.23 3.48 -17.59
N SER A 99 -5.53 4.58 -17.83
CA SER A 99 -4.21 4.59 -18.43
C SER A 99 -3.16 4.68 -17.34
N PHE A 100 -2.10 3.92 -17.44
CA PHE A 100 -0.89 4.23 -16.69
C PHE A 100 -0.06 5.14 -17.57
N LYS A 101 0.15 6.39 -17.14
CA LYS A 101 1.13 7.25 -17.81
C LYS A 101 2.50 6.61 -17.53
N ASP A 102 2.94 5.85 -18.52
CA ASP A 102 4.08 4.96 -18.59
C ASP A 102 4.11 3.81 -17.57
N THR A 103 3.54 2.66 -17.95
CA THR A 103 4.03 1.38 -17.43
C THR A 103 3.98 0.32 -18.53
N LEU A 104 4.98 0.43 -19.40
CA LEU A 104 5.69 -0.67 -20.06
C LEU A 104 4.79 -1.77 -20.66
N GLY A 105 4.47 -1.57 -21.94
CA GLY A 105 3.89 -2.57 -22.82
C GLY A 105 4.76 -3.82 -22.95
N GLY A 106 4.08 -4.92 -23.26
CA GLY A 106 4.59 -6.28 -23.23
C GLY A 106 5.97 -6.48 -23.88
N SER A 107 6.87 -7.06 -23.11
CA SER A 107 8.06 -7.78 -23.58
C SER A 107 8.64 -8.55 -22.39
N SER A 108 9.36 -9.64 -22.69
CA SER A 108 10.02 -10.56 -21.76
C SER A 108 10.55 -9.92 -20.47
N GLU A 109 10.28 -10.57 -19.33
CA GLU A 109 10.62 -10.12 -17.97
C GLU A 109 12.15 -10.02 -17.75
N SER A 110 12.76 -8.93 -18.21
CA SER A 110 14.17 -8.60 -17.94
C SER A 110 14.34 -7.95 -16.55
N SER A 111 15.52 -8.10 -15.93
CA SER A 111 15.87 -7.45 -14.65
C SER A 111 15.57 -5.94 -14.66
N SER A 112 15.92 -5.26 -15.76
CA SER A 112 15.65 -3.83 -15.97
C SER A 112 14.16 -3.46 -15.86
N TYR A 113 13.24 -4.33 -16.28
CA TYR A 113 11.81 -4.10 -16.14
C TYR A 113 11.37 -4.15 -14.67
N PHE A 114 11.83 -5.16 -13.92
CA PHE A 114 11.52 -5.29 -12.49
C PHE A 114 12.09 -4.12 -11.68
N ASP A 115 13.30 -3.67 -11.99
CA ASP A 115 13.96 -2.53 -11.33
C ASP A 115 13.10 -1.26 -11.49
N LYS A 116 12.69 -0.98 -12.74
CA LYS A 116 11.84 0.16 -13.08
C LYS A 116 10.48 0.08 -12.39
N LYS A 117 9.86 -1.10 -12.40
CA LYS A 117 8.56 -1.33 -11.75
C LYS A 117 8.64 -1.14 -10.24
N LEU A 118 9.68 -1.64 -9.58
CA LEU A 118 9.89 -1.48 -8.15
C LEU A 118 10.11 0.00 -7.79
N SER A 119 11.01 0.68 -8.52
CA SER A 119 11.29 2.11 -8.39
C SER A 119 10.02 2.96 -8.51
N LEU A 120 9.22 2.75 -9.56
CA LEU A 120 7.97 3.48 -9.78
C LEU A 120 6.93 3.24 -8.68
N SER A 121 6.83 2.01 -8.18
CA SER A 121 5.92 1.66 -7.09
C SER A 121 6.29 2.36 -5.77
N VAL A 122 7.57 2.31 -5.40
CA VAL A 122 8.08 2.97 -4.19
C VAL A 122 7.89 4.48 -4.31
N LYS A 123 8.25 5.07 -5.45
CA LYS A 123 8.05 6.50 -5.72
C LYS A 123 6.58 6.90 -5.65
N SER A 124 5.68 6.14 -6.28
CA SER A 124 4.24 6.43 -6.26
C SER A 124 3.63 6.33 -4.86
N PHE A 125 4.16 5.43 -4.03
CA PHE A 125 3.77 5.32 -2.63
C PHE A 125 4.21 6.54 -1.82
N ILE A 126 5.46 6.96 -1.96
CA ILE A 126 6.02 8.17 -1.35
C ILE A 126 5.21 9.40 -1.74
N ASP A 127 4.99 9.60 -3.05
CA ASP A 127 4.24 10.75 -3.56
C ASP A 127 2.82 10.80 -2.98
N ARG A 128 2.16 9.64 -2.82
CA ARG A 128 0.84 9.54 -2.19
C ARG A 128 0.87 9.83 -0.69
N PHE A 129 1.86 9.31 0.03
CA PHE A 129 2.03 9.60 1.44
C PHE A 129 2.19 11.12 1.64
N ASN A 130 3.12 11.74 0.93
CA ASN A 130 3.36 13.19 1.01
C ASN A 130 2.12 14.00 0.64
N PHE A 131 1.40 13.62 -0.43
CA PHE A 131 0.15 14.28 -0.80
C PHE A 131 -0.87 14.24 0.34
N ASN A 132 -1.06 13.09 1.00
CA ASN A 132 -1.98 12.99 2.14
C ASN A 132 -1.52 13.86 3.31
N MET A 133 -0.21 13.97 3.56
CA MET A 133 0.33 14.84 4.61
C MET A 133 0.02 16.31 4.31
N ILE A 134 0.26 16.76 3.08
CA ILE A 134 0.05 18.15 2.64
C ILE A 134 -1.44 18.51 2.56
N GLU A 135 -2.30 17.59 2.14
CA GLU A 135 -3.76 17.81 2.10
C GLU A 135 -4.43 17.62 3.47
N SER A 136 -3.69 17.20 4.50
CA SER A 136 -4.26 16.96 5.83
C SER A 136 -4.74 18.25 6.50
N GLY A 137 -5.81 18.15 7.29
CA GLY A 137 -6.26 19.27 8.13
C GLY A 137 -5.17 19.76 9.09
N TYR A 138 -4.27 18.87 9.52
CA TYR A 138 -3.10 19.23 10.33
C TYR A 138 -2.18 20.18 9.57
N PHE A 139 -1.77 19.84 8.34
CA PHE A 139 -0.95 20.76 7.52
C PHE A 139 -1.70 22.06 7.23
N GLN A 140 -3.03 21.99 7.06
CA GLN A 140 -3.80 23.20 6.85
C GLN A 140 -3.71 24.18 8.03
N LYS A 141 -3.74 23.64 9.26
CA LYS A 141 -3.71 24.36 10.54
C LYS A 141 -2.30 24.74 11.00
N GLU A 142 -1.41 23.77 11.11
CA GLU A 142 -0.06 23.93 11.66
C GLU A 142 0.96 24.36 10.59
N GLY A 143 0.66 24.15 9.31
CA GLY A 143 1.50 24.61 8.21
C GLY A 143 2.84 23.87 8.09
N ILE A 144 3.00 22.71 8.75
CA ILE A 144 4.22 21.93 8.76
C ILE A 144 3.93 20.42 8.82
N VAL A 145 4.58 19.63 7.98
CA VAL A 145 4.47 18.16 8.01
C VAL A 145 5.79 17.50 7.60
N PRO A 146 6.11 16.32 8.17
CA PRO A 146 7.20 15.50 7.69
C PRO A 146 6.84 14.85 6.34
N ILE A 147 7.82 14.78 5.44
CA ILE A 147 7.70 14.13 4.13
C ILE A 147 8.97 13.33 3.82
N PHE A 148 8.86 12.42 2.86
CA PHE A 148 10.02 11.73 2.29
C PHE A 148 10.18 12.10 0.82
N LYS A 149 11.38 12.44 0.36
CA LYS A 149 11.68 12.57 -1.07
C LYS A 149 12.39 11.31 -1.54
N TYR A 150 11.91 10.74 -2.63
CA TYR A 150 12.59 9.66 -3.33
C TYR A 150 13.88 10.23 -3.96
N LYS A 151 15.04 9.68 -3.63
CA LYS A 151 16.32 10.07 -4.24
C LYS A 151 16.67 9.12 -5.38
N GLN A 152 16.82 7.83 -5.07
CA GLN A 152 17.11 6.81 -6.07
C GLN A 152 16.84 5.39 -5.55
N LEU A 153 16.71 4.45 -6.48
CA LEU A 153 16.69 3.02 -6.23
C LEU A 153 17.59 2.38 -7.29
N GLN A 154 18.60 1.66 -6.83
CA GLN A 154 19.54 0.92 -7.66
C GLN A 154 19.45 -0.56 -7.34
N VAL A 155 19.65 -1.41 -8.34
CA VAL A 155 19.67 -2.85 -8.17
C VAL A 155 20.97 -3.36 -8.77
N GLU A 156 21.75 -4.09 -7.96
CA GLU A 156 23.00 -4.71 -8.35
C GLU A 156 23.11 -6.04 -7.62
N ASP A 157 23.43 -7.12 -8.33
CA ASP A 157 23.64 -8.46 -7.75
C ASP A 157 22.56 -8.91 -6.75
N SER A 158 21.29 -8.82 -7.15
CA SER A 158 20.12 -9.15 -6.30
C SER A 158 20.01 -8.32 -5.00
N THR A 159 20.68 -7.17 -4.98
CA THR A 159 20.68 -6.23 -3.87
C THR A 159 20.03 -4.92 -4.30
N VAL A 160 18.97 -4.54 -3.60
CA VAL A 160 18.30 -3.26 -3.80
C VAL A 160 18.87 -2.23 -2.84
N LYS A 161 19.34 -1.11 -3.37
CA LYS A 161 19.71 0.07 -2.59
C LYS A 161 18.70 1.20 -2.84
N LEU A 162 17.89 1.52 -1.85
CA LEU A 162 16.94 2.63 -1.86
C LEU A 162 17.49 3.80 -1.04
N GLU A 163 17.53 4.99 -1.64
CA GLU A 163 17.89 6.22 -0.93
C GLU A 163 16.69 7.16 -0.84
N LEU A 164 16.40 7.61 0.38
CA LEU A 164 15.32 8.54 0.71
C LEU A 164 15.87 9.78 1.41
N ILE A 165 15.15 10.90 1.28
CA ILE A 165 15.43 12.12 2.02
C ILE A 165 14.24 12.40 2.94
N TYR A 166 14.43 12.25 4.24
CA TYR A 166 13.49 12.67 5.28
C TYR A 166 13.64 14.18 5.51
N THR A 167 12.57 14.94 5.22
CA THR A 167 12.58 16.40 5.28
C THR A 167 11.20 16.91 5.67
N THR A 168 11.10 18.21 5.88
CA THR A 168 9.85 18.88 6.26
C THR A 168 9.30 19.68 5.07
N GLU A 169 7.98 19.63 4.89
CA GLU A 169 7.23 20.56 4.01
C GLU A 169 6.58 21.63 4.89
N LYS A 170 6.59 22.90 4.45
CA LYS A 170 6.08 24.03 5.22
C LYS A 170 5.26 25.00 4.36
N LYS A 171 4.22 25.60 4.93
CA LYS A 171 3.41 26.63 4.28
C LYS A 171 4.04 28.03 4.33
N LYS A 172 4.83 28.32 5.35
CA LYS A 172 5.45 29.65 5.60
C LYS A 172 6.92 29.47 5.94
N GLU A 173 7.73 30.48 5.63
CA GLU A 173 9.18 30.44 5.88
C GLU A 173 9.53 30.40 7.37
N ARG A 174 8.70 30.96 8.26
CA ARG A 174 8.96 31.13 9.70
C ARG A 174 8.39 30.01 10.59
N VAL A 175 8.50 28.75 10.20
CA VAL A 175 8.27 27.63 11.13
C VAL A 175 9.62 26.97 11.37
N ASP A 176 10.18 27.19 12.55
CA ASP A 176 11.35 26.44 13.02
C ASP A 176 10.87 25.07 13.52
N SER A 177 11.48 24.02 13.02
CA SER A 177 11.16 22.63 13.37
C SER A 177 12.28 21.95 14.13
N ASP A 178 13.38 22.66 14.41
CA ASP A 178 14.52 22.05 15.05
C ASP A 178 14.13 21.51 16.44
N ASN A 179 14.46 20.25 16.67
CA ASN A 179 14.07 19.50 17.86
C ASN A 179 12.56 19.40 18.17
N MET A 180 11.67 19.78 17.25
CA MET A 180 10.22 19.65 17.44
C MET A 180 9.83 18.17 17.51
N SER A 181 9.08 17.78 18.54
CA SER A 181 8.49 16.45 18.63
C SER A 181 7.56 16.21 17.44
N ASN A 182 7.59 15.00 16.91
CA ASN A 182 6.85 14.64 15.72
C ASN A 182 5.57 13.87 16.05
N PRO A 183 4.38 14.47 15.88
CA PRO A 183 3.12 13.78 16.17
C PRO A 183 2.82 12.66 15.15
N PHE A 184 3.57 12.58 14.04
CA PHE A 184 3.41 11.56 13.00
C PHE A 184 4.41 10.41 13.15
N GLU A 185 5.11 10.28 14.28
CA GLU A 185 6.11 9.22 14.49
C GLU A 185 5.57 7.84 14.09
N LYS A 186 4.36 7.51 14.57
CA LYS A 186 3.72 6.22 14.31
C LYS A 186 3.39 6.03 12.83
N GLU A 187 2.83 7.05 12.19
CA GLU A 187 2.49 7.06 10.76
C GLU A 187 3.74 6.91 9.88
N LEU A 188 4.85 7.53 10.27
CA LEU A 188 6.13 7.43 9.56
C LEU A 188 6.77 6.05 9.73
N LYS A 189 6.64 5.44 10.92
CA LYS A 189 7.02 4.03 11.13
C LYS A 189 6.20 3.12 10.22
N TYR A 190 4.87 3.27 10.17
CA TYR A 190 4.03 2.50 9.24
C TYR A 190 4.36 2.76 7.77
N PHE A 191 4.66 4.02 7.41
CA PHE A 191 5.12 4.34 6.07
C PHE A 191 6.38 3.53 5.73
N MET A 192 7.38 3.50 6.61
CA MET A 192 8.61 2.72 6.40
C MET A 192 8.35 1.22 6.34
N GLU A 193 7.47 0.68 7.18
CA GLU A 193 7.06 -0.72 7.10
C GLU A 193 6.51 -1.03 5.70
N VAL A 194 5.61 -0.19 5.17
CA VAL A 194 5.05 -0.41 3.83
C VAL A 194 6.11 -0.29 2.74
N VAL A 195 7.10 0.60 2.86
CA VAL A 195 8.27 0.63 1.96
C VAL A 195 9.00 -0.70 2.02
N ILE A 196 9.35 -1.17 3.23
CA ILE A 196 10.03 -2.45 3.46
C ILE A 196 9.23 -3.60 2.84
N PHE A 197 7.93 -3.67 3.06
CA PHE A 197 7.05 -4.67 2.44
C PHE A 197 7.09 -4.63 0.92
N LYS A 198 7.05 -3.45 0.30
CA LYS A 198 7.13 -3.31 -1.17
C LYS A 198 8.46 -3.84 -1.70
N LEU A 199 9.56 -3.58 -0.98
CA LEU A 199 10.88 -4.10 -1.30
C LEU A 199 10.93 -5.63 -1.14
N ILE A 200 10.51 -6.17 0.00
CA ILE A 200 10.56 -7.62 0.28
C ILE A 200 9.72 -8.45 -0.71
N ASN A 201 8.60 -7.89 -1.20
CA ASN A 201 7.74 -8.55 -2.19
C ASN A 201 8.27 -8.48 -3.65
N SER A 202 9.45 -7.89 -3.85
CA SER A 202 10.15 -7.91 -5.14
C SER A 202 10.96 -9.20 -5.32
N PRO A 203 11.47 -9.51 -6.53
CA PRO A 203 12.22 -10.74 -6.77
C PRO A 203 13.62 -10.78 -6.13
N TYR A 204 14.11 -9.67 -5.56
CA TYR A 204 15.47 -9.55 -5.02
C TYR A 204 15.65 -10.18 -3.63
N GLU A 205 16.89 -10.35 -3.21
CA GLU A 205 17.25 -11.03 -1.96
C GLU A 205 17.68 -10.08 -0.84
N ASN A 206 18.52 -9.09 -1.16
CA ASN A 206 19.10 -8.17 -0.18
C ASN A 206 18.53 -6.76 -0.37
N PHE A 207 18.32 -6.06 0.73
CA PHE A 207 17.74 -4.73 0.71
C PHE A 207 18.45 -3.82 1.69
N HIS A 208 18.82 -2.64 1.20
CA HIS A 208 19.41 -1.55 1.97
C HIS A 208 18.59 -0.28 1.71
N ILE A 209 18.12 0.34 2.77
CA ILE A 209 17.46 1.64 2.72
C ILE A 209 18.33 2.64 3.48
N GLU A 210 18.82 3.67 2.79
CA GLU A 210 19.50 4.80 3.41
C GLU A 210 18.56 5.99 3.46
N VAL A 211 18.26 6.45 4.66
CA VAL A 211 17.49 7.67 4.88
C VAL A 211 18.47 8.78 5.24
N PHE A 212 18.41 9.88 4.49
CA PHE A 212 19.16 11.10 4.75
C PHE A 212 18.23 12.18 5.31
N SER A 213 18.74 13.10 6.11
CA SER A 213 18.00 14.26 6.62
C SER A 213 18.80 15.53 6.45
N ASN A 214 18.12 16.68 6.37
CA ASN A 214 18.77 17.98 6.51
C ASN A 214 19.48 18.06 7.87
N THR A 215 20.65 18.69 7.89
CA THR A 215 21.32 19.09 9.14
C THR A 215 21.07 20.57 9.42
N THR A 216 21.03 20.93 10.70
CA THR A 216 21.07 22.32 11.15
C THR A 216 22.42 22.94 10.74
N GLY A 217 22.42 23.86 9.76
CA GLY A 217 23.62 24.56 9.27
C GLY A 217 23.54 25.05 7.81
N ASN A 218 24.20 26.19 7.52
CA ASN A 218 24.10 26.96 6.26
C ASN A 218 24.50 26.24 4.96
N ASN A 219 25.17 25.09 5.02
CA ASN A 219 25.71 24.43 3.81
C ASN A 219 24.71 23.53 3.10
N GLY A 220 23.55 23.28 3.71
CA GLY A 220 22.47 22.53 3.09
C GLY A 220 22.80 21.10 2.69
N SER A 221 23.81 20.49 3.30
CA SER A 221 24.18 19.10 3.14
C SER A 221 23.15 18.17 3.79
N PHE A 222 23.03 16.97 3.22
CA PHE A 222 22.24 15.88 3.80
C PHE A 222 23.17 14.97 4.61
N LYS A 223 22.78 14.61 5.83
CA LYS A 223 23.48 13.60 6.65
C LYS A 223 22.67 12.32 6.71
N LYS A 224 23.35 11.17 6.77
CA LYS A 224 22.71 9.88 7.02
C LYS A 224 21.95 9.94 8.36
N TYR A 225 20.65 9.75 8.29
CA TYR A 225 19.71 9.77 9.42
C TYR A 225 19.53 8.37 10.00
N ALA A 226 19.21 7.41 9.14
CA ALA A 226 19.05 6.02 9.51
C ALA A 226 19.38 5.12 8.31
N GLU A 227 19.85 3.91 8.61
CA GLU A 227 20.03 2.84 7.65
C GLU A 227 19.17 1.65 8.07
N PHE A 228 18.60 0.96 7.09
CA PHE A 228 17.82 -0.26 7.29
C PHE A 228 18.33 -1.33 6.33
N SER A 229 18.67 -2.50 6.86
CA SER A 229 19.19 -3.62 6.08
C SER A 229 18.46 -4.90 6.44
N PHE A 230 17.99 -5.64 5.43
CA PHE A 230 17.29 -6.90 5.63
C PHE A 230 17.48 -7.84 4.44
N ASN A 231 17.31 -9.14 4.69
CA ASN A 231 17.45 -10.19 3.68
C ASN A 231 16.17 -11.00 3.61
N ARG A 232 15.64 -11.17 2.40
CA ARG A 232 14.37 -11.85 2.11
C ARG A 232 14.26 -13.24 2.73
N LYS A 233 15.34 -14.04 2.65
CA LYS A 233 15.36 -15.44 3.11
C LYS A 233 15.28 -15.56 4.64
N ARG A 234 15.54 -14.47 5.37
CA ARG A 234 15.48 -14.43 6.83
C ARG A 234 14.15 -13.90 7.36
N VAL A 235 13.30 -13.35 6.50
CA VAL A 235 11.99 -12.81 6.88
C VAL A 235 10.95 -13.92 6.88
N ASN A 236 10.27 -14.13 8.01
CA ASN A 236 9.11 -15.02 8.05
C ASN A 236 7.87 -14.26 7.58
N PHE A 237 7.51 -14.44 6.31
CA PHE A 237 6.38 -13.75 5.68
C PHE A 237 5.02 -14.06 6.29
N GLU A 238 4.80 -15.26 6.83
CA GLU A 238 3.51 -15.63 7.42
C GLU A 238 3.26 -14.82 8.68
N LYS A 239 4.29 -14.66 9.50
CA LYS A 239 4.26 -13.85 10.72
C LYS A 239 4.17 -12.35 10.44
N VAL A 240 4.88 -11.90 9.41
CA VAL A 240 4.97 -10.49 9.04
C VAL A 240 3.69 -9.99 8.34
N LYS A 241 2.91 -10.86 7.69
CA LYS A 241 1.64 -10.52 7.00
C LYS A 241 0.52 -10.04 7.93
N ASP A 242 0.60 -10.30 9.23
CA ASP A 242 -0.43 -9.89 10.19
C ASP A 242 -0.29 -8.44 10.69
N PHE A 243 0.71 -7.69 10.18
CA PHE A 243 0.91 -6.24 10.44
C PHE A 243 1.04 -5.86 11.93
N ARG A 244 1.47 -6.78 12.81
CA ARG A 244 1.58 -6.55 14.27
C ARG A 244 2.92 -5.95 14.72
N GLY A 245 3.64 -5.24 13.84
CA GLY A 245 4.95 -4.62 14.15
C GLY A 245 6.15 -5.57 14.12
N GLU A 246 5.96 -6.84 13.74
CA GLU A 246 7.01 -7.86 13.73
C GLU A 246 8.09 -7.65 12.66
N ILE A 247 7.82 -6.82 11.64
CA ILE A 247 8.77 -6.56 10.55
C ILE A 247 10.08 -5.97 11.07
N TRP A 248 10.03 -5.12 12.09
CA TRP A 248 11.22 -4.50 12.69
C TRP A 248 12.17 -5.53 13.33
N ASN A 249 11.67 -6.69 13.74
CA ASN A 249 12.52 -7.78 14.27
C ASN A 249 13.45 -8.37 13.20
N TYR A 250 13.12 -8.18 11.93
CA TYR A 250 13.88 -8.70 10.79
C TYR A 250 14.73 -7.63 10.09
N VAL A 251 14.65 -6.39 10.55
CA VAL A 251 15.34 -5.23 9.97
C VAL A 251 16.48 -4.83 10.89
N LYS A 252 17.71 -4.94 10.39
CA LYS A 252 18.86 -4.34 11.06
C LYS A 252 18.84 -2.84 10.81
N THR A 253 19.06 -2.04 11.83
CA THR A 253 19.11 -0.58 11.69
C THR A 253 20.29 0.05 12.41
N SER A 254 20.77 1.17 11.89
CA SER A 254 21.85 1.95 12.49
C SER A 254 21.39 2.89 13.61
N ALA A 255 20.08 3.09 13.77
CA ALA A 255 19.47 3.95 14.77
C ALA A 255 18.55 3.13 15.68
N ASP A 256 18.32 3.59 16.91
CA ASP A 256 17.36 2.92 17.80
C ASP A 256 15.95 3.07 17.21
N VAL A 257 15.25 1.94 16.99
CA VAL A 257 13.89 1.90 16.44
C VAL A 257 12.91 2.74 17.28
N SER A 258 13.13 2.82 18.59
CA SER A 258 12.33 3.64 19.49
C SER A 258 12.51 5.14 19.26
N GLU A 259 13.69 5.57 18.80
CA GLU A 259 14.04 6.98 18.58
C GLU A 259 13.78 7.46 17.14
N ILE A 260 13.63 6.53 16.18
CA ILE A 260 13.38 6.85 14.78
C ILE A 260 12.05 7.59 14.61
N PHE A 261 12.11 8.70 13.87
CA PHE A 261 11.03 9.64 13.55
C PHE A 261 10.37 10.37 14.74
N THR A 262 10.93 10.28 15.95
CA THR A 262 10.42 11.00 17.14
C THR A 262 10.47 12.52 17.03
N LYS A 263 11.34 13.05 16.15
CA LYS A 263 11.55 14.47 15.89
C LYS A 263 11.36 14.82 14.42
N TYR A 264 10.96 16.07 14.17
CA TYR A 264 10.97 16.63 12.82
C TYR A 264 12.40 16.75 12.27
N PRO A 265 12.59 16.59 10.96
CA PRO A 265 13.80 17.03 10.27
C PRO A 265 13.98 18.53 10.44
N ALA A 266 15.23 19.00 10.45
CA ALA A 266 15.53 20.42 10.40
C ALA A 266 14.91 21.08 9.14
N VAL A 267 14.26 22.22 9.34
CA VAL A 267 13.73 23.06 8.27
C VAL A 267 14.86 23.91 7.68
N LYS A 268 14.93 23.96 6.34
CA LYS A 268 15.63 25.02 5.61
C LYS A 268 14.68 26.18 5.38
#